data_AF-A0A7C7PYV2-F1
#
_entry.id   AF-A0A7C7PYV2-F1
#
_cell.length_a   1.000
_cell.length_b   1.000
_cell.length_c   1.000
_cell.angle_alpha   90.00
_cell.angle_beta   90.00
_cell.angle_gamma   90.00
#
_symmetry.space_group_name_H-M   'P 1'
#
loop_
_entity.id
_entity.type
_entity.pdbx_description
1 polymer ?
#
loop_
_entity_poly.entity_id
_entity_poly.type
_entity_poly.pdbx_seq_one_letter_code
_entity_poly.pdbx_strand_id
1 'polypeptide(L)'
;MSVGTPNENPTVTAETSVASLQAKVRLILTVVEGKDERTKHLMDGDDARISAYKLIFFTTPEEYRSLAPAIRSELKQRYEGSDTATRRRYAQFVLSWADSMHSPVDLDHNLTRCEWHSDSILTDDEIENERTELLTLLREWQAQDSVTASDILNYLRECAYNVNSAKGENLFRAWALKWQSEHGVDPFGTYEDYIKHRAALFARGNYYVEQYFARRAGKTITQFFNDYSEQADDCRKLGSLGGTTNPVIATLGEDDIPCKWAPVRRRIAEQQLRDGKDDEWAGTTFTEEVVVNAMLGQRPVFLLEGLGRVAFQLRTDKHEDIDYLLTEGPEIYQRLCARLRPVDEIFLEGADELYHRLSQGRVGHSNNHFKVSITGRVGLRVLREFNAGNNKYGVRLYTNATVTHDLSQIAASVDATMEGIRAYQERTGEQIAEETTEGGSVVTSMMGRFLDAMRQERIEILLNALDESLRDEIKPQISKSTLLTDPILNNERVINALRERGVEFQPEIEEQAVRDFATLITKMSIIYAVKKYGWQVGNRILSASKRNFEQNTDLENEVRYSTDFGDIQA
;
A
#
# COMPACT_ATOMS: atom_id res chain seq x y z
N MET A 1 -51.21 -9.88 13.77
CA MET A 1 -50.72 -8.76 12.95
C MET A 1 -50.90 -7.50 13.78
N SER A 2 -49.82 -7.07 14.46
CA SER A 2 -49.79 -5.83 15.24
C SER A 2 -49.17 -4.76 14.33
N VAL A 3 -49.93 -3.71 14.04
CA VAL A 3 -49.48 -2.57 13.25
C VAL A 3 -48.65 -1.68 14.19
N GLY A 4 -47.33 -1.70 14.02
CA GLY A 4 -46.42 -0.85 14.78
C GLY A 4 -46.64 0.62 14.44
N THR A 5 -46.83 1.44 15.48
CA THR A 5 -46.93 2.90 15.39
C THR A 5 -45.62 3.50 14.84
N PRO A 6 -45.69 4.59 14.05
CA PRO A 6 -44.49 5.25 13.56
C PRO A 6 -43.70 5.86 14.72
N ASN A 7 -42.40 5.56 14.80
CA ASN A 7 -41.48 6.24 15.70
C ASN A 7 -41.38 7.71 15.27
N GLU A 8 -41.85 8.63 16.11
CA GLU A 8 -41.57 10.06 15.97
C GLU A 8 -40.06 10.27 16.17
N ASN A 9 -39.35 10.60 15.10
CA ASN A 9 -37.95 11.00 15.22
C ASN A 9 -37.87 12.33 15.99
N PRO A 10 -37.04 12.42 17.05
CA PRO A 10 -36.91 13.65 17.83
C PRO A 10 -36.40 14.79 16.96
N THR A 11 -37.09 15.92 17.00
CA THR A 11 -36.74 17.15 16.29
C THR A 11 -35.42 17.69 16.85
N VAL A 12 -34.32 17.53 16.13
CA VAL A 12 -33.02 18.11 16.49
C VAL A 12 -33.12 19.64 16.37
N THR A 13 -32.89 20.37 17.47
CA THR A 13 -32.94 21.83 17.48
C THR A 13 -31.68 22.45 16.87
N ALA A 14 -31.78 23.64 16.26
CA ALA A 14 -30.67 24.34 15.62
C ALA A 14 -29.50 24.67 16.57
N GLU A 15 -29.75 24.83 17.88
CA GLU A 15 -28.68 25.03 18.86
C GLU A 15 -27.85 23.77 19.08
N THR A 16 -28.49 22.59 19.00
CA THR A 16 -27.82 21.29 19.11
C THR A 16 -26.88 21.05 17.92
N SER A 17 -27.24 21.52 16.72
CA SER A 17 -26.40 21.36 15.52
C SER A 17 -25.14 22.25 15.55
N VAL A 18 -25.25 23.51 16.02
CA VAL A 18 -24.08 24.42 16.12
C VAL A 18 -23.06 23.92 17.15
N ALA A 19 -23.53 23.52 18.34
CA ALA A 19 -22.65 23.00 19.38
C ALA A 19 -21.93 21.72 18.94
N SER A 20 -22.65 20.84 18.23
CA SER A 20 -22.08 19.62 17.63
C SER A 20 -20.99 19.94 16.60
N LEU A 21 -21.26 20.89 15.68
CA LEU A 21 -20.28 21.33 14.69
C LEU A 21 -18.99 21.86 15.34
N GLN A 22 -19.13 22.75 16.32
CA GLN A 22 -17.98 23.34 17.04
C GLN A 22 -17.15 22.27 17.79
N ALA A 23 -17.80 21.24 18.34
CA ALA A 23 -17.11 20.12 18.98
C ALA A 23 -16.25 19.33 17.98
N LYS A 24 -16.79 19.05 16.78
CA LYS A 24 -16.04 18.35 15.71
C LYS A 24 -14.88 19.17 15.16
N VAL A 25 -15.07 20.49 14.95
CA VAL A 25 -13.99 21.41 14.56
C VAL A 25 -12.87 21.38 15.61
N ARG A 26 -13.23 21.49 16.89
CA ARG A 26 -12.25 21.45 17.99
C ARG A 26 -11.49 20.13 18.03
N LEU A 27 -12.18 19.00 17.84
CA LEU A 27 -11.57 17.68 17.82
C LEU A 27 -10.50 17.58 16.72
N ILE A 28 -10.85 17.94 15.48
CA ILE A 28 -9.90 17.93 14.35
C ILE A 28 -8.71 18.84 14.64
N LEU A 29 -8.94 20.09 15.05
CA LEU A 29 -7.85 21.04 15.29
C LEU A 29 -6.97 20.66 16.48
N THR A 30 -7.52 19.98 17.49
CA THR A 30 -6.72 19.47 18.62
C THR A 30 -5.67 18.45 18.15
N VAL A 31 -6.05 17.58 17.22
CA VAL A 31 -5.14 16.63 16.61
C VAL A 31 -4.14 17.36 15.71
N VAL A 32 -4.58 18.26 14.82
CA VAL A 32 -3.70 19.05 13.94
C VAL A 32 -2.65 19.84 14.73
N GLU A 33 -3.00 20.37 15.90
CA GLU A 33 -2.08 21.14 16.73
C GLU A 33 -1.04 20.26 17.47
N GLY A 34 -1.13 18.93 17.32
CA GLY A 34 -0.28 17.97 18.04
C GLY A 34 -0.58 17.93 19.55
N LYS A 35 -1.79 18.32 19.96
CA LYS A 35 -2.21 18.38 21.38
C LYS A 35 -2.94 17.12 21.83
N ASP A 36 -3.32 16.25 20.91
CA ASP A 36 -3.92 14.97 21.23
C ASP A 36 -2.85 13.99 21.74
N GLU A 37 -2.97 13.57 23.00
CA GLU A 37 -2.02 12.65 23.65
C GLU A 37 -1.89 11.31 22.90
N ARG A 38 -2.95 10.91 22.18
CA ARG A 38 -3.00 9.66 21.41
C ARG A 38 -2.07 9.66 20.19
N THR A 39 -1.53 10.79 19.75
CA THR A 39 -0.62 10.84 18.60
C THR A 39 0.86 10.89 18.99
N LYS A 40 1.19 10.98 20.29
CA LYS A 40 2.58 11.18 20.77
C LYS A 40 3.57 10.08 20.38
N HIS A 41 3.10 8.87 20.13
CA HIS A 41 3.94 7.73 19.71
C HIS A 41 4.18 7.68 18.19
N LEU A 42 3.56 8.57 17.42
CA LEU A 42 3.64 8.62 15.96
C LEU A 42 4.79 9.51 15.47
N MET A 43 5.00 9.58 14.16
CA MET A 43 6.03 10.41 13.55
C MET A 43 5.57 11.87 13.45
N ASP A 44 6.53 12.80 13.38
CA ASP A 44 6.21 14.22 13.16
C ASP A 44 5.44 14.42 11.84
N GLY A 45 4.31 15.13 11.91
CA GLY A 45 3.38 15.33 10.79
C GLY A 45 2.30 14.25 10.64
N ASP A 46 2.37 13.13 11.39
CA ASP A 46 1.32 12.10 11.36
C ASP A 46 0.00 12.63 11.92
N ASP A 47 0.06 13.56 12.86
CA ASP A 47 -1.08 14.26 13.45
C ASP A 47 -1.84 15.08 12.39
N ALA A 48 -1.12 15.83 11.55
CA ALA A 48 -1.70 16.55 10.41
C ALA A 48 -2.31 15.58 9.39
N ARG A 49 -1.62 14.48 9.07
CA ARG A 49 -2.11 13.43 8.15
C ARG A 49 -3.39 12.76 8.67
N ILE A 50 -3.40 12.31 9.93
CA ILE A 50 -4.55 11.67 10.57
C ILE A 50 -5.75 12.63 10.61
N SER A 51 -5.51 13.90 10.91
CA SER A 51 -6.58 14.90 10.93
C SER A 51 -7.21 15.08 9.55
N ALA A 52 -6.40 15.12 8.48
CA ALA A 52 -6.90 15.19 7.11
C ALA A 52 -7.71 13.94 6.75
N TYR A 53 -7.25 12.75 7.14
CA TYR A 53 -7.99 11.52 6.91
C TYR A 53 -9.30 11.46 7.69
N LYS A 54 -9.34 11.95 8.93
CA LYS A 54 -10.58 12.07 9.69
C LYS A 54 -11.59 12.92 8.93
N LEU A 55 -11.16 14.08 8.42
CA LEU A 55 -12.01 14.99 7.68
C LEU A 55 -12.52 14.36 6.37
N ILE A 56 -11.65 13.72 5.58
CA ILE A 56 -12.01 13.20 4.25
C ILE A 56 -12.77 11.86 4.31
N PHE A 57 -12.39 10.94 5.19
CA PHE A 57 -12.91 9.56 5.19
C PHE A 57 -13.96 9.29 6.27
N PHE A 58 -14.02 10.10 7.33
CA PHE A 58 -14.88 9.86 8.49
C PHE A 58 -15.83 11.02 8.80
N THR A 59 -16.17 11.81 7.78
CA THR A 59 -17.27 12.78 7.82
C THR A 59 -18.23 12.49 6.68
N THR A 60 -19.54 12.56 6.93
CA THR A 60 -20.51 12.43 5.83
C THR A 60 -20.40 13.62 4.88
N PRO A 61 -20.82 13.52 3.62
CA PRO A 61 -20.84 14.66 2.71
C PRO A 61 -21.60 15.89 3.27
N GLU A 62 -22.69 15.67 4.01
CA GLU A 62 -23.44 16.75 4.68
C GLU A 62 -22.64 17.41 5.79
N GLU A 63 -21.99 16.61 6.64
CA GLU A 63 -21.10 17.13 7.69
C GLU A 63 -19.92 17.88 7.08
N TYR A 64 -19.33 17.35 6.02
CA TYR A 64 -18.21 17.95 5.31
C TYR A 64 -18.54 19.37 4.82
N ARG A 65 -19.72 19.58 4.20
CA ARG A 65 -20.19 20.90 3.74
C ARG A 65 -20.18 21.95 4.86
N SER A 66 -20.45 21.54 6.10
CA SER A 66 -20.45 22.43 7.26
C SER A 66 -19.08 22.54 7.93
N LEU A 67 -18.34 21.44 8.01
CA LEU A 67 -17.05 21.35 8.68
C LEU A 67 -15.93 22.03 7.91
N ALA A 68 -15.85 21.79 6.60
CA ALA A 68 -14.79 22.31 5.75
C ALA A 68 -14.64 23.84 5.86
N PRO A 69 -15.68 24.67 5.61
CA PRO A 69 -15.55 26.12 5.75
C PRO A 69 -15.25 26.57 7.18
N ALA A 70 -15.82 25.90 8.20
CA ALA A 70 -15.57 26.23 9.59
C ALA A 70 -14.12 25.98 10.00
N ILE A 71 -13.54 24.86 9.57
CA ILE A 71 -12.12 24.52 9.80
C ILE A 71 -11.22 25.51 9.08
N ARG A 72 -11.48 25.83 7.79
CA ARG A 72 -10.68 26.82 7.05
C ARG A 72 -10.71 28.19 7.74
N SER A 73 -11.88 28.65 8.18
CA SER A 73 -12.03 29.92 8.89
C SER A 73 -11.23 29.95 10.19
N GLU A 74 -11.34 28.89 11.00
CA GLU A 74 -10.64 28.80 12.29
C GLU A 74 -9.13 28.70 12.11
N LEU A 75 -8.66 27.92 11.13
CA LEU A 75 -7.24 27.83 10.79
C LEU A 75 -6.69 29.18 10.32
N LYS A 76 -7.40 29.91 9.45
CA LYS A 76 -7.00 31.24 9.00
C LYS A 76 -6.84 32.20 10.17
N GLN A 77 -7.78 32.20 11.11
CA GLN A 77 -7.71 33.02 12.32
C GLN A 77 -6.51 32.65 13.22
N ARG A 78 -6.22 31.35 13.39
CA ARG A 78 -5.15 30.87 14.27
C ARG A 78 -3.75 31.02 13.64
N TYR A 79 -3.63 30.89 12.32
CA TYR A 79 -2.34 30.83 11.63
C TYR A 79 -1.48 32.07 11.88
N GLU A 80 -2.07 33.27 11.85
CA GLU A 80 -1.37 34.54 12.02
C GLU A 80 -0.67 34.64 13.38
N GLY A 81 -1.33 34.20 14.46
CA GLY A 81 -0.80 34.28 15.82
C GLY A 81 0.01 33.06 16.30
N SER A 82 0.15 32.03 15.46
CA SER A 82 0.78 30.77 15.83
C SER A 82 2.31 30.78 15.64
N ASP A 83 3.01 29.92 16.38
CA ASP A 83 4.44 29.69 16.19
C ASP A 83 4.75 28.88 14.91
N THR A 84 6.03 28.83 14.52
CA THR A 84 6.48 28.15 13.29
C THR A 84 6.12 26.66 13.27
N ALA A 85 6.25 25.95 14.40
CA ALA A 85 5.93 24.53 14.48
C ALA A 85 4.44 24.27 14.25
N THR A 86 3.58 25.10 14.84
CA THR A 86 2.12 25.03 14.68
C THR A 86 1.70 25.42 13.27
N ARG A 87 2.30 26.48 12.69
CA ARG A 87 2.06 26.87 11.28
C ARG A 87 2.45 25.75 10.31
N ARG A 88 3.58 25.08 10.55
CA ARG A 88 4.02 23.91 9.78
C ARG A 88 2.96 22.82 9.78
N ARG A 89 2.40 22.47 10.95
CA ARG A 89 1.33 21.46 11.07
C ARG A 89 0.05 21.88 10.36
N TYR A 90 -0.37 23.14 10.50
CA TYR A 90 -1.53 23.68 9.77
C TYR A 90 -1.34 23.56 8.25
N ALA A 91 -0.17 23.97 7.74
CA ALA A 91 0.14 23.87 6.33
C ALA A 91 0.18 22.41 5.85
N GLN A 92 0.80 21.50 6.60
CA GLN A 92 0.82 20.06 6.27
C GLN A 92 -0.59 19.45 6.27
N PHE A 93 -1.47 19.86 7.20
CA PHE A 93 -2.85 19.40 7.24
C PHE A 93 -3.62 19.87 6.00
N VAL A 94 -3.57 21.17 5.69
CA VAL A 94 -4.27 21.72 4.50
C VAL A 94 -3.69 21.16 3.21
N LEU A 95 -2.38 20.91 3.14
CA LEU A 95 -1.75 20.28 1.98
C LEU A 95 -2.23 18.82 1.80
N SER A 96 -2.28 18.04 2.89
CA SER A 96 -2.79 16.66 2.85
C SER A 96 -4.27 16.60 2.48
N TRP A 97 -5.05 17.58 2.97
CA TRP A 97 -6.45 17.75 2.62
C TRP A 97 -6.60 18.11 1.13
N ALA A 98 -5.86 19.09 0.62
CA ALA A 98 -5.87 19.48 -0.79
C ALA A 98 -5.47 18.32 -1.71
N ASP A 99 -4.41 17.58 -1.37
CA ASP A 99 -3.93 16.43 -2.16
C ASP A 99 -5.01 15.34 -2.26
N SER A 100 -5.74 15.07 -1.16
CA SER A 100 -6.84 14.10 -1.14
C SER A 100 -8.07 14.58 -1.94
N MET A 101 -8.41 15.88 -1.88
CA MET A 101 -9.51 16.45 -2.67
C MET A 101 -9.24 16.42 -4.18
N HIS A 102 -7.97 16.35 -4.59
CA HIS A 102 -7.58 16.19 -6.00
C HIS A 102 -7.48 14.73 -6.44
N SER A 103 -7.58 13.76 -5.52
CA SER A 103 -7.64 12.35 -5.87
C SER A 103 -9.11 11.89 -6.01
N PRO A 104 -9.56 11.52 -7.22
CA PRO A 104 -10.91 10.96 -7.38
C PRO A 104 -11.07 9.62 -6.63
N VAL A 105 -9.99 8.87 -6.42
CA VAL A 105 -10.01 7.61 -5.64
C VAL A 105 -10.29 7.87 -4.17
N ASP A 106 -9.61 8.85 -3.56
CA ASP A 106 -9.84 9.22 -2.16
C ASP A 106 -11.28 9.69 -1.93
N LEU A 107 -11.82 10.46 -2.87
CA LEU A 107 -13.20 10.89 -2.83
C LEU A 107 -14.17 9.71 -2.95
N ASP A 108 -13.93 8.75 -3.85
CA ASP A 108 -14.79 7.56 -4.04
C ASP A 108 -14.79 6.63 -2.83
N HIS A 109 -13.73 6.63 -2.04
CA HIS A 109 -13.72 5.90 -0.78
C HIS A 109 -14.70 6.47 0.26
N ASN A 110 -15.17 7.72 0.13
CA ASN A 110 -16.17 8.29 1.01
C ASN A 110 -17.05 9.38 0.38
N LEU A 111 -16.53 10.60 0.18
CA LEU A 111 -17.33 11.81 -0.09
C LEU A 111 -18.13 11.76 -1.40
N THR A 112 -17.72 10.94 -2.38
CA THR A 112 -18.45 10.73 -3.64
C THR A 112 -19.06 9.33 -3.75
N ARG A 113 -19.11 8.58 -2.64
CA ARG A 113 -19.57 7.20 -2.65
C ARG A 113 -21.10 7.07 -2.58
N CYS A 114 -21.72 6.89 -3.74
CA CYS A 114 -23.17 6.73 -3.84
C CYS A 114 -23.72 5.55 -3.03
N GLU A 115 -22.97 4.43 -2.90
CA GLU A 115 -23.50 3.25 -2.21
C GLU A 115 -23.78 3.48 -0.72
N TRP A 116 -23.13 4.47 -0.11
CA TRP A 116 -23.30 4.80 1.31
C TRP A 116 -24.14 6.04 1.53
N HIS A 117 -23.99 7.03 0.65
CA HIS A 117 -24.56 8.36 0.85
C HIS A 117 -25.73 8.67 -0.09
N SER A 118 -26.09 7.76 -1.00
CA SER A 118 -27.12 7.98 -2.02
C SER A 118 -26.87 9.28 -2.77
N ASP A 119 -27.87 10.15 -2.92
CA ASP A 119 -27.75 11.44 -3.62
C ASP A 119 -27.08 12.55 -2.80
N SER A 120 -26.70 12.28 -1.54
CA SER A 120 -26.08 13.28 -0.67
C SER A 120 -24.60 13.51 -0.93
N ILE A 121 -23.99 12.77 -1.87
CA ILE A 121 -22.57 12.88 -2.25
C ILE A 121 -22.16 14.31 -2.63
N LEU A 122 -20.86 14.61 -2.59
CA LEU A 122 -20.35 15.86 -3.15
C LEU A 122 -20.47 15.86 -4.67
N THR A 123 -20.93 16.99 -5.21
CA THR A 123 -20.97 17.25 -6.66
C THR A 123 -19.61 17.70 -7.18
N ASP A 124 -19.40 17.60 -8.50
CA ASP A 124 -18.17 18.09 -9.14
C ASP A 124 -17.93 19.58 -8.87
N ASP A 125 -19.00 20.40 -8.87
CA ASP A 125 -18.92 21.83 -8.58
C ASP A 125 -18.49 22.10 -7.13
N GLU A 126 -18.99 21.33 -6.16
CA GLU A 126 -18.60 21.43 -4.76
C GLU A 126 -17.13 21.03 -4.56
N ILE A 127 -16.70 19.96 -5.21
CA ILE A 127 -15.31 19.50 -5.19
C ILE A 127 -14.38 20.56 -5.77
N GLU A 128 -14.72 21.13 -6.92
CA GLU A 128 -13.89 22.14 -7.59
C GLU A 128 -13.83 23.46 -6.79
N ASN A 129 -14.95 23.87 -6.20
CA ASN A 129 -14.97 25.01 -5.30
C ASN A 129 -14.05 24.78 -4.09
N GLU A 130 -14.13 23.60 -3.48
CA GLU A 130 -13.27 23.25 -2.35
C GLU A 130 -11.78 23.19 -2.71
N ARG A 131 -11.43 22.64 -3.88
CA ARG A 131 -10.05 22.67 -4.41
C ARG A 131 -9.53 24.09 -4.55
N THR A 132 -10.35 24.98 -5.09
CA THR A 132 -10.01 26.40 -5.28
C THR A 132 -9.79 27.11 -3.94
N GLU A 133 -10.66 26.87 -2.96
CA GLU A 133 -10.56 27.42 -1.61
C GLU A 133 -9.28 26.97 -0.89
N LEU A 134 -8.95 25.67 -0.96
CA LEU A 134 -7.74 25.11 -0.35
C LEU A 134 -6.46 25.65 -1.00
N LEU A 135 -6.43 25.73 -2.33
CA LEU A 135 -5.29 26.33 -3.05
C LEU A 135 -5.13 27.81 -2.71
N THR A 136 -6.23 28.56 -2.59
CA THR A 136 -6.19 29.97 -2.19
C THR A 136 -5.60 30.12 -0.80
N LEU A 137 -6.04 29.31 0.17
CA LEU A 137 -5.50 29.32 1.52
C LEU A 137 -4.01 28.98 1.56
N LEU A 138 -3.56 27.96 0.83
CA LEU A 138 -2.15 27.58 0.74
C LEU A 138 -1.29 28.70 0.13
N ARG A 139 -1.77 29.38 -0.92
CA ARG A 139 -1.08 30.55 -1.50
C ARG A 139 -0.93 31.68 -0.50
N GLU A 140 -2.01 32.03 0.22
CA GLU A 140 -1.99 33.06 1.27
C GLU A 140 -0.95 32.73 2.35
N TRP A 141 -0.94 31.49 2.84
CA TRP A 141 0.01 31.06 3.86
C TRP A 141 1.46 30.98 3.38
N GLN A 142 1.70 30.56 2.14
CA GLN A 142 3.03 30.58 1.55
C GLN A 142 3.56 32.02 1.41
N ALA A 143 2.70 32.98 1.04
CA ALA A 143 3.08 34.39 0.96
C ALA A 143 3.39 34.98 2.35
N GLN A 144 2.68 34.50 3.39
CA GLN A 144 2.88 34.94 4.77
C GLN A 144 4.13 34.31 5.43
N ASP A 145 4.44 33.05 5.14
CA ASP A 145 5.53 32.29 5.76
C ASP A 145 6.26 31.41 4.74
N SER A 146 7.04 32.06 3.87
CA SER A 146 7.74 31.40 2.77
C SER A 146 8.82 30.41 3.22
N VAL A 147 9.38 30.60 4.42
CA VAL A 147 10.40 29.71 5.00
C VAL A 147 9.77 28.37 5.35
N THR A 148 8.67 28.38 6.11
CA THR A 148 7.95 27.15 6.47
C THR A 148 7.48 26.41 5.23
N ALA A 149 6.99 27.14 4.22
CA ALA A 149 6.58 26.56 2.94
C ALA A 149 7.75 25.89 2.19
N SER A 150 8.89 26.57 2.08
CA SER A 150 10.10 26.01 1.50
C SER A 150 10.55 24.74 2.23
N ASP A 151 10.51 24.73 3.57
CA ASP A 151 10.92 23.56 4.36
C ASP A 151 10.00 22.35 4.13
N ILE A 152 8.69 22.57 4.04
CA ILE A 152 7.72 21.50 3.73
C ILE A 152 7.92 20.98 2.30
N LEU A 153 8.03 21.87 1.31
CA LEU A 153 8.21 21.49 -0.09
C LEU A 153 9.55 20.79 -0.34
N ASN A 154 10.63 21.20 0.34
CA ASN A 154 11.91 20.50 0.29
C ASN A 154 11.83 19.10 0.90
N TYR A 155 11.15 18.97 2.05
CA TYR A 155 10.91 17.64 2.64
C TYR A 155 10.12 16.73 1.69
N LEU A 156 9.08 17.24 1.03
CA LEU A 156 8.29 16.48 0.06
C LEU A 156 9.11 16.13 -1.19
N ARG A 157 9.98 17.04 -1.65
CA ARG A 157 10.92 16.79 -2.74
C ARG A 157 11.85 15.65 -2.38
N GLU A 158 12.45 15.68 -1.19
CA GLU A 158 13.33 14.60 -0.73
C GLU A 158 12.58 13.26 -0.65
N CYS A 159 11.36 13.25 -0.11
CA CYS A 159 10.51 12.06 -0.08
C CYS A 159 10.16 11.53 -1.48
N ALA A 160 10.04 12.38 -2.49
CA ALA A 160 9.76 11.95 -3.86
C ALA A 160 11.02 11.47 -4.61
N TYR A 161 12.14 12.19 -4.47
CA TYR A 161 13.34 11.99 -5.27
C TYR A 161 14.33 10.96 -4.70
N ASN A 162 14.39 10.82 -3.37
CA ASN A 162 15.39 9.97 -2.73
C ASN A 162 14.94 8.52 -2.60
N VAL A 163 13.65 8.22 -2.77
CA VAL A 163 13.15 6.84 -2.79
C VAL A 163 13.95 6.03 -3.82
N ASN A 164 14.69 5.06 -3.32
CA ASN A 164 15.81 4.49 -4.05
C ASN A 164 15.38 3.69 -5.26
N SER A 165 15.98 4.07 -6.37
CA SER A 165 15.81 3.49 -7.69
C SER A 165 16.64 2.23 -7.92
N ALA A 166 17.24 1.62 -6.89
CA ALA A 166 18.06 0.40 -6.99
C ALA A 166 17.33 -0.81 -7.64
N LYS A 167 16.04 -0.67 -7.98
CA LYS A 167 15.23 -1.67 -8.68
C LYS A 167 14.28 -1.08 -9.75
N GLY A 168 14.54 0.13 -10.28
CA GLY A 168 13.69 0.80 -11.28
C GLY A 168 13.39 2.27 -10.97
N GLU A 169 12.75 2.98 -11.89
CA GLU A 169 12.31 4.36 -11.69
C GLU A 169 11.12 4.41 -10.70
N ASN A 170 11.23 5.26 -9.66
CA ASN A 170 10.12 5.59 -8.77
C ASN A 170 9.07 6.40 -9.54
N LEU A 171 7.78 6.01 -9.47
CA LEU A 171 6.68 6.70 -10.15
C LEU A 171 6.68 8.21 -9.91
N PHE A 172 6.71 8.60 -8.65
CA PHE A 172 6.51 9.98 -8.25
C PHE A 172 7.70 10.84 -8.67
N ARG A 173 8.91 10.28 -8.64
CA ARG A 173 10.10 10.91 -9.23
C ARG A 173 9.99 11.04 -10.73
N ALA A 174 9.71 9.95 -11.45
CA ALA A 174 9.61 9.93 -12.90
C ALA A 174 8.53 10.92 -13.39
N TRP A 175 7.38 10.91 -12.72
CA TRP A 175 6.30 11.85 -12.96
C TRP A 175 6.68 13.30 -12.68
N ALA A 176 7.32 13.59 -11.54
CA ALA A 176 7.75 14.95 -11.22
C ALA A 176 8.73 15.49 -12.28
N LEU A 177 9.67 14.67 -12.73
CA LEU A 177 10.61 15.01 -13.80
C LEU A 177 9.90 15.24 -15.15
N LYS A 178 8.97 14.36 -15.52
CA LYS A 178 8.15 14.49 -16.73
C LYS A 178 7.33 15.78 -16.70
N TRP A 179 6.60 16.01 -15.60
CA TRP A 179 5.78 17.20 -15.42
C TRP A 179 6.61 18.49 -15.51
N GLN A 180 7.78 18.53 -14.85
CA GLN A 180 8.70 19.65 -14.94
C GLN A 180 9.17 19.90 -16.37
N SER A 181 9.49 18.83 -17.12
CA SER A 181 9.90 18.93 -18.52
C SER A 181 8.78 19.45 -19.43
N GLU A 182 7.53 19.06 -19.18
CA GLU A 182 6.37 19.44 -20.00
C GLU A 182 5.88 20.87 -19.71
N HIS A 183 5.96 21.31 -18.46
CA HIS A 183 5.37 22.59 -18.01
C HIS A 183 6.42 23.69 -17.79
N GLY A 184 7.70 23.34 -17.66
CA GLY A 184 8.78 24.30 -17.40
C GLY A 184 8.76 24.91 -15.99
N VAL A 185 8.04 24.30 -15.05
CA VAL A 185 7.86 24.75 -13.66
C VAL A 185 8.41 23.68 -12.72
N ASP A 186 8.97 24.08 -11.58
CA ASP A 186 9.41 23.14 -10.55
C ASP A 186 8.20 22.62 -9.76
N PRO A 187 7.92 21.29 -9.75
CA PRO A 187 6.76 20.73 -9.05
C PRO A 187 6.79 20.97 -7.54
N PHE A 188 7.94 21.30 -6.96
CA PHE A 188 8.08 21.62 -5.54
C PHE A 188 8.44 23.10 -5.32
N GLY A 189 8.16 23.98 -6.29
CA GLY A 189 8.43 25.41 -6.21
C GLY A 189 7.41 26.17 -5.34
N THR A 190 6.14 25.78 -5.41
CA THR A 190 5.06 26.33 -4.58
C THR A 190 4.10 25.23 -4.13
N TYR A 191 3.29 25.48 -3.11
CA TYR A 191 2.23 24.55 -2.73
C TYR A 191 1.24 24.30 -3.87
N GLU A 192 0.96 25.32 -4.67
CA GLU A 192 0.07 25.19 -5.81
C GLU A 192 0.66 24.28 -6.89
N ASP A 193 1.94 24.47 -7.24
CA ASP A 193 2.62 23.64 -8.23
C ASP A 193 2.68 22.18 -7.77
N TYR A 194 2.95 21.97 -6.47
CA TYR A 194 2.91 20.66 -5.82
C TYR A 194 1.56 19.98 -6.02
N ILE A 195 0.47 20.65 -5.63
CA ILE A 195 -0.88 20.07 -5.78
C ILE A 195 -1.26 19.86 -7.25
N LYS A 196 -0.91 20.78 -8.16
CA LYS A 196 -1.23 20.65 -9.59
C LYS A 196 -0.56 19.46 -10.24
N HIS A 197 0.75 19.25 -10.02
CA HIS A 197 1.43 18.11 -10.63
C HIS A 197 0.88 16.79 -10.08
N ARG A 198 0.53 16.76 -8.79
CA ARG A 198 -0.07 15.59 -8.12
C ARG A 198 -1.47 15.29 -8.64
N ALA A 199 -2.30 16.32 -8.75
CA ALA A 199 -3.66 16.22 -9.30
C ALA A 199 -3.64 15.63 -10.72
N ALA A 200 -2.68 16.04 -11.54
CA ALA A 200 -2.51 15.49 -12.89
C ALA A 200 -2.13 14.00 -12.88
N LEU A 201 -1.30 13.55 -11.92
CA LEU A 201 -0.98 12.12 -11.74
C LEU A 201 -2.21 11.30 -11.30
N PHE A 202 -3.05 11.87 -10.45
CA PHE A 202 -4.22 11.20 -9.86
C PHE A 202 -5.47 11.27 -10.72
N ALA A 203 -5.43 11.99 -11.83
CA ALA A 203 -6.57 12.19 -12.69
C ALA A 203 -7.06 10.87 -13.33
N ARG A 204 -8.36 10.83 -13.63
CA ARG A 204 -8.95 9.84 -14.54
C ARG A 204 -8.18 9.88 -15.88
N GLY A 205 -8.00 8.73 -16.51
CA GLY A 205 -7.09 8.54 -17.65
C GLY A 205 -5.70 8.00 -17.27
N ASN A 206 -5.25 8.14 -16.02
CA ASN A 206 -4.11 7.37 -15.52
C ASN A 206 -4.50 5.89 -15.37
N TYR A 207 -3.63 4.97 -15.78
CA TYR A 207 -3.91 3.53 -15.79
C TYR A 207 -4.39 3.00 -14.43
N TYR A 208 -3.69 3.28 -13.33
CA TYR A 208 -4.05 2.73 -12.02
C TYR A 208 -5.38 3.30 -11.51
N VAL A 209 -5.63 4.58 -11.78
CA VAL A 209 -6.88 5.24 -11.44
C VAL A 209 -8.03 4.63 -12.25
N GLU A 210 -7.82 4.39 -13.55
CA GLU A 210 -8.80 3.71 -14.39
C GLU A 210 -9.09 2.29 -13.91
N GLN A 211 -8.06 1.54 -13.54
CA GLN A 211 -8.20 0.20 -12.99
C GLN A 211 -9.00 0.18 -11.68
N TYR A 212 -8.75 1.13 -10.76
CA TYR A 212 -9.52 1.25 -9.53
C TYR A 212 -11.02 1.39 -9.82
N PHE A 213 -11.41 2.34 -10.67
CA PHE A 213 -12.82 2.55 -10.99
C PHE A 213 -13.41 1.45 -11.87
N ALA A 214 -12.61 0.82 -12.75
CA ALA A 214 -13.02 -0.38 -13.46
C ALA A 214 -13.37 -1.50 -12.47
N ARG A 215 -12.57 -1.68 -11.41
CA ARG A 215 -12.86 -2.62 -10.33
C ARG A 215 -14.15 -2.25 -9.61
N ARG A 216 -14.29 -0.98 -9.18
CA ARG A 216 -15.50 -0.51 -8.49
C ARG A 216 -16.76 -0.71 -9.33
N ALA A 217 -16.67 -0.56 -10.64
CA ALA A 217 -17.74 -0.85 -11.59
C ALA A 217 -17.93 -2.34 -11.92
N GLY A 218 -17.17 -3.25 -11.30
CA GLY A 218 -17.23 -4.70 -11.55
C GLY A 218 -16.71 -5.13 -12.92
N LYS A 219 -15.98 -4.26 -13.63
CA LYS A 219 -15.39 -4.55 -14.95
C LYS A 219 -14.09 -5.34 -14.84
N THR A 220 -13.41 -5.23 -13.69
CA THR A 220 -12.27 -6.06 -13.33
C THR A 220 -12.38 -6.56 -11.90
N ILE A 221 -11.78 -7.73 -11.64
CA ILE A 221 -11.63 -8.29 -10.30
C ILE A 221 -10.26 -7.98 -9.69
N THR A 222 -9.33 -7.47 -10.50
CA THR A 222 -7.94 -7.29 -10.12
C THR A 222 -7.79 -6.06 -9.24
N GLN A 223 -7.12 -6.23 -8.10
CA GLN A 223 -6.73 -5.18 -7.18
C GLN A 223 -5.22 -4.96 -7.27
N PHE A 224 -4.81 -3.69 -7.29
CA PHE A 224 -3.40 -3.32 -7.29
C PHE A 224 -2.88 -3.09 -5.88
N PHE A 225 -1.70 -3.62 -5.61
CA PHE A 225 -0.98 -3.52 -4.34
C PHE A 225 0.36 -2.83 -4.58
N ASN A 226 0.72 -1.94 -3.66
CA ASN A 226 2.03 -1.30 -3.63
C ASN A 226 3.13 -2.27 -3.19
N ASP A 227 4.04 -2.65 -4.08
CA ASP A 227 5.19 -3.52 -3.72
C ASP A 227 6.32 -2.76 -3.00
N TYR A 228 6.05 -1.52 -2.57
CA TYR A 228 6.95 -0.69 -1.79
C TYR A 228 6.18 -0.01 -0.66
N SER A 229 6.54 -0.22 0.61
CA SER A 229 5.72 0.29 1.72
C SER A 229 5.78 1.79 1.94
N GLU A 230 6.77 2.49 1.37
CA GLU A 230 6.74 3.96 1.37
C GLU A 230 5.71 4.49 0.39
N GLN A 231 5.30 5.74 0.62
CA GLN A 231 4.32 6.44 -0.24
C GLN A 231 3.00 5.66 -0.38
N ALA A 232 2.66 4.85 0.63
CA ALA A 232 1.44 4.03 0.63
C ALA A 232 0.16 4.89 0.55
N ASP A 233 0.20 6.10 1.08
CA ASP A 233 -0.85 7.12 0.97
C ASP A 233 -0.97 7.68 -0.45
N ASP A 234 0.14 7.91 -1.13
CA ASP A 234 0.16 8.39 -2.51
C ASP A 234 -0.30 7.30 -3.47
N CYS A 235 0.11 6.06 -3.24
CA CYS A 235 -0.35 4.93 -4.02
C CYS A 235 -1.84 4.64 -3.77
N ARG A 236 -2.35 4.91 -2.56
CA ARG A 236 -3.79 4.85 -2.28
C ARG A 236 -4.57 5.83 -3.15
N LYS A 237 -4.08 7.07 -3.30
CA LYS A 237 -4.68 8.10 -4.17
C LYS A 237 -4.74 7.73 -5.65
N LEU A 238 -3.93 6.74 -6.06
CA LEU A 238 -3.93 6.15 -7.40
C LEU A 238 -4.82 4.92 -7.54
N GLY A 239 -5.29 4.32 -6.43
CA GLY A 239 -6.08 3.09 -6.46
C GLY A 239 -5.47 1.88 -5.76
N SER A 240 -4.31 2.02 -5.10
CA SER A 240 -3.72 0.91 -4.36
C SER A 240 -4.56 0.52 -3.15
N LEU A 241 -4.95 -0.75 -3.07
CA LEU A 241 -5.79 -1.32 -2.01
C LEU A 241 -5.00 -2.24 -1.07
N GLY A 242 -3.68 -2.16 -1.11
CA GLY A 242 -2.78 -2.90 -0.24
C GLY A 242 -1.33 -2.45 -0.43
N GLY A 243 -0.44 -3.04 0.36
CA GLY A 243 0.99 -2.80 0.26
C GLY A 243 1.81 -4.00 0.71
N THR A 244 3.08 -4.07 0.30
CA THR A 244 4.02 -5.07 0.81
C THR A 244 5.29 -4.40 1.31
N THR A 245 5.80 -4.90 2.44
CA THR A 245 7.12 -4.56 2.96
C THR A 245 7.98 -5.84 2.95
N ASN A 246 9.30 -5.68 2.86
CA ASN A 246 10.25 -6.77 3.09
C ASN A 246 11.52 -6.20 3.75
N PRO A 247 12.41 -7.02 4.34
CA PRO A 247 13.58 -6.53 5.06
C PRO A 247 14.48 -5.70 4.18
N VAL A 248 14.62 -6.04 2.88
CA VAL A 248 15.37 -5.20 1.95
C VAL A 248 14.68 -3.83 1.79
N ILE A 249 13.36 -3.75 1.72
CA ILE A 249 12.63 -2.47 1.69
C ILE A 249 12.78 -1.70 3.02
N ALA A 250 12.76 -2.39 4.16
CA ALA A 250 12.96 -1.74 5.46
C ALA A 250 14.40 -1.23 5.59
N THR A 251 15.41 -2.07 5.31
CA THR A 251 16.84 -1.73 5.35
C THR A 251 17.24 -0.76 4.23
N LEU A 252 16.54 -0.72 3.09
CA LEU A 252 16.73 0.33 2.07
C LEU A 252 16.06 1.63 2.50
N GLY A 253 14.91 1.60 3.17
CA GLY A 253 14.26 2.78 3.76
C GLY A 253 15.24 3.68 4.54
N GLU A 254 16.24 3.06 5.18
CA GLU A 254 17.39 3.71 5.81
C GLU A 254 18.17 4.70 4.92
N ASP A 255 18.43 4.35 3.66
CA ASP A 255 19.15 5.15 2.66
C ASP A 255 18.18 5.94 1.76
N ASP A 256 16.94 5.48 1.64
CA ASP A 256 15.97 5.95 0.64
C ASP A 256 15.26 7.25 1.06
N ILE A 257 14.95 7.45 2.34
CA ILE A 257 14.38 8.72 2.81
C ILE A 257 15.06 9.17 4.12
N PRO A 258 16.33 9.64 4.04
CA PRO A 258 17.11 9.95 5.25
C PRO A 258 16.44 10.99 6.15
N CYS A 259 15.79 12.01 5.57
CA CYS A 259 15.11 13.05 6.34
C CYS A 259 13.96 12.54 7.20
N LYS A 260 13.32 11.43 6.79
CA LYS A 260 12.24 10.77 7.51
C LYS A 260 12.78 9.72 8.50
N TRP A 261 13.68 8.86 8.05
CA TRP A 261 14.07 7.66 8.80
C TRP A 261 15.30 7.82 9.68
N ALA A 262 16.19 8.79 9.42
CA ALA A 262 17.34 9.03 10.30
C ALA A 262 16.97 9.44 11.73
N PRO A 263 15.97 10.32 11.97
CA PRO A 263 15.51 10.63 13.33
C PRO A 263 14.94 9.41 14.06
N VAL A 264 14.18 8.57 13.36
CA VAL A 264 13.59 7.34 13.92
C VAL A 264 14.67 6.36 14.34
N ARG A 265 15.67 6.13 13.48
CA ARG A 265 16.83 5.27 13.80
C ARG A 265 17.59 5.78 15.01
N ARG A 266 17.84 7.09 15.09
CA ARG A 266 18.52 7.69 16.25
C ARG A 266 17.75 7.40 17.54
N ARG A 267 16.43 7.61 17.55
CA ARG A 267 15.57 7.30 18.70
C ARG A 267 15.64 5.82 19.09
N ILE A 268 15.59 4.91 18.11
CA ILE A 268 15.66 3.46 18.35
C ILE A 268 17.03 3.07 18.89
N ALA A 269 18.12 3.57 18.31
CA ALA A 269 19.48 3.30 18.76
C ALA A 269 19.74 3.83 20.19
N GLU A 270 19.27 5.04 20.50
CA GLU A 270 19.33 5.60 21.86
C GLU A 270 18.56 4.74 22.85
N GLN A 271 17.37 4.25 22.46
CA GLN A 271 16.59 3.33 23.30
C GLN A 271 17.28 1.97 23.44
N GLN A 272 17.82 1.43 22.37
CA GLN A 272 18.53 0.15 22.36
C GLN A 272 19.68 0.17 23.38
N LEU A 273 20.51 1.21 23.34
CA LEU A 273 21.64 1.40 24.25
C LEU A 273 21.17 1.61 25.70
N ARG A 274 20.14 2.43 25.91
CA ARG A 274 19.62 2.75 27.25
C ARG A 274 18.99 1.54 27.93
N ASP A 275 18.22 0.74 27.18
CA ASP A 275 17.41 -0.34 27.71
C ASP A 275 18.12 -1.71 27.59
N GLY A 276 19.36 -1.75 27.09
CA GLY A 276 20.17 -2.96 26.93
C GLY A 276 19.57 -3.98 25.95
N LYS A 277 18.95 -3.49 24.86
CA LYS A 277 18.32 -4.33 23.82
C LYS A 277 19.35 -4.80 22.80
N ASP A 278 19.09 -5.96 22.18
CA ASP A 278 19.93 -6.48 21.10
C ASP A 278 19.61 -5.83 19.74
N ASP A 279 20.44 -6.11 18.74
CA ASP A 279 20.28 -5.59 17.37
C ASP A 279 19.02 -6.15 16.70
N GLU A 280 18.59 -7.34 17.11
CA GLU A 280 17.36 -7.98 16.64
C GLU A 280 16.12 -7.15 17.03
N TRP A 281 16.05 -6.71 18.28
CA TRP A 281 15.01 -5.82 18.76
C TRP A 281 15.01 -4.51 17.97
N ALA A 282 16.18 -3.91 17.73
CA ALA A 282 16.30 -2.66 17.00
C ALA A 282 15.81 -2.79 15.54
N GLY A 283 16.25 -3.83 14.83
CA GLY A 283 15.84 -4.09 13.45
C GLY A 283 14.34 -4.40 13.32
N THR A 284 13.80 -5.18 14.26
CA THR A 284 12.35 -5.48 14.31
C THR A 284 11.54 -4.21 14.59
N THR A 285 11.95 -3.42 15.58
CA THR A 285 11.30 -2.14 15.93
C THR A 285 11.31 -1.16 14.77
N PHE A 286 12.43 -1.05 14.06
CA PHE A 286 12.50 -0.19 12.87
C PHE A 286 11.58 -0.68 11.74
N THR A 287 11.52 -1.99 11.51
CA THR A 287 10.59 -2.58 10.54
C THR A 287 9.13 -2.29 10.92
N GLU A 288 8.79 -2.36 12.22
CA GLU A 288 7.48 -1.97 12.73
C GLU A 288 7.16 -0.49 12.46
N GLU A 289 8.11 0.43 12.59
CA GLU A 289 7.91 1.85 12.24
C GLU A 289 7.58 2.04 10.76
N VAL A 290 8.35 1.41 9.86
CA VAL A 290 8.11 1.45 8.41
C VAL A 290 6.74 0.89 8.06
N VAL A 291 6.39 -0.26 8.64
CA VAL A 291 5.10 -0.91 8.39
C VAL A 291 3.95 -0.09 8.96
N VAL A 292 4.07 0.46 10.17
CA VAL A 292 3.03 1.33 10.76
C VAL A 292 2.81 2.56 9.91
N ASN A 293 3.85 3.21 9.42
CA ASN A 293 3.68 4.34 8.51
C ASN A 293 2.87 3.97 7.25
N ALA A 294 3.14 2.82 6.65
CA ALA A 294 2.40 2.32 5.50
C ALA A 294 0.94 1.96 5.86
N MET A 295 0.75 1.33 7.02
CA MET A 295 -0.57 0.96 7.54
C MET A 295 -1.44 2.19 7.80
N LEU A 296 -0.85 3.28 8.30
CA LEU A 296 -1.54 4.56 8.48
C LEU A 296 -2.03 5.12 7.14
N GLY A 297 -1.19 5.10 6.10
CA GLY A 297 -1.56 5.54 4.75
C GLY A 297 -2.74 4.76 4.16
N GLN A 298 -2.90 3.49 4.53
CA GLN A 298 -3.97 2.59 4.07
C GLN A 298 -5.10 2.41 5.09
N ARG A 299 -5.01 3.05 6.27
CA ARG A 299 -5.91 2.80 7.39
C ARG A 299 -7.37 3.15 7.09
N PRO A 300 -7.70 4.26 6.41
CA PRO A 300 -9.09 4.56 6.06
C PRO A 300 -9.74 3.46 5.22
N VAL A 301 -9.03 2.97 4.20
CA VAL A 301 -9.51 1.89 3.32
C VAL A 301 -9.70 0.58 4.09
N PHE A 302 -8.81 0.28 5.03
CA PHE A 302 -8.99 -0.87 5.91
C PHE A 302 -10.23 -0.76 6.78
N LEU A 303 -10.42 0.37 7.46
CA LEU A 303 -11.56 0.54 8.36
C LEU A 303 -12.89 0.60 7.62
N LEU A 304 -12.93 1.19 6.43
CA LEU A 304 -14.17 1.39 5.68
C LEU A 304 -14.53 0.20 4.76
N GLU A 305 -13.53 -0.47 4.18
CA GLU A 305 -13.75 -1.52 3.18
C GLU A 305 -13.19 -2.90 3.56
N GLY A 306 -12.31 -2.99 4.56
CA GLY A 306 -11.64 -4.25 4.93
C GLY A 306 -10.49 -4.62 4.00
N LEU A 307 -10.10 -3.67 3.15
CA LEU A 307 -8.96 -3.72 2.26
C LEU A 307 -7.75 -3.01 2.90
N GLY A 308 -6.80 -2.49 2.13
CA GLY A 308 -5.71 -1.67 2.66
C GLY A 308 -4.72 -2.43 3.54
N ARG A 309 -4.48 -3.72 3.24
CA ARG A 309 -3.56 -4.54 4.05
C ARG A 309 -2.10 -4.35 3.65
N VAL A 310 -1.21 -4.27 4.63
CA VAL A 310 0.23 -4.07 4.43
C VAL A 310 1.03 -5.27 4.91
N ALA A 311 1.84 -5.87 4.05
CA ALA A 311 2.62 -7.06 4.43
C ALA A 311 3.83 -6.70 5.31
N PHE A 312 3.94 -7.30 6.48
CA PHE A 312 5.10 -7.34 7.37
C PHE A 312 5.85 -8.67 7.14
N GLN A 313 7.09 -8.64 6.66
CA GLN A 313 7.87 -9.86 6.47
C GLN A 313 8.56 -10.29 7.77
N LEU A 314 8.28 -11.52 8.19
CA LEU A 314 9.01 -12.15 9.30
C LEU A 314 10.47 -12.37 8.91
N ARG A 315 11.36 -12.41 9.91
CA ARG A 315 12.80 -12.60 9.74
C ARG A 315 13.12 -13.76 8.80
N THR A 316 13.77 -13.43 7.70
CA THR A 316 14.09 -14.40 6.65
C THR A 316 15.21 -15.34 7.04
N ASP A 317 16.07 -15.00 7.98
CA ASP A 317 17.11 -15.89 8.51
C ASP A 317 16.56 -16.89 9.55
N LYS A 318 15.34 -16.65 10.05
CA LYS A 318 14.61 -17.52 10.99
C LYS A 318 13.52 -18.36 10.32
N HIS A 319 13.54 -18.45 8.99
CA HIS A 319 12.46 -19.08 8.21
C HIS A 319 12.25 -20.59 8.48
N GLU A 320 13.25 -21.27 9.07
CA GLU A 320 13.15 -22.67 9.51
C GLU A 320 12.87 -22.83 11.01
N ASP A 321 12.89 -21.75 11.78
CA ASP A 321 12.66 -21.76 13.23
C ASP A 321 11.18 -21.56 13.54
N ILE A 322 10.44 -22.66 13.60
CA ILE A 322 8.99 -22.60 13.80
C ILE A 322 8.60 -21.99 15.16
N ASP A 323 9.35 -22.30 16.22
CA ASP A 323 9.01 -21.84 17.57
C ASP A 323 9.21 -20.33 17.67
N TYR A 324 10.29 -19.82 17.05
CA TYR A 324 10.48 -18.38 16.89
C TYR A 324 9.33 -17.74 16.11
N LEU A 325 8.99 -18.25 14.92
CA LEU A 325 7.98 -17.64 14.05
C LEU A 325 6.59 -17.65 14.71
N LEU A 326 6.21 -18.75 15.38
CA LEU A 326 4.94 -18.88 16.07
C LEU A 326 4.87 -18.09 17.39
N THR A 327 6.01 -17.69 17.94
CA THR A 327 6.07 -16.84 19.15
C THR A 327 6.11 -15.36 18.79
N GLU A 328 7.02 -14.96 17.90
CA GLU A 328 7.29 -13.55 17.61
C GLU A 328 6.22 -12.90 16.73
N GLY A 329 5.68 -13.61 15.74
CA GLY A 329 4.62 -13.08 14.86
C GLY A 329 3.40 -12.56 15.64
N PRO A 330 2.80 -13.35 16.56
CA PRO A 330 1.71 -12.87 17.41
C PRO A 330 2.09 -11.68 18.29
N GLU A 331 3.34 -11.57 18.77
CA GLU A 331 3.80 -10.43 19.57
C GLU A 331 3.88 -9.16 18.75
N ILE A 332 4.49 -9.23 17.56
CA ILE A 332 4.52 -8.14 16.58
C ILE A 332 3.08 -7.68 16.30
N TYR A 333 2.16 -8.62 16.06
CA TYR A 333 0.77 -8.29 15.78
C TYR A 333 0.13 -7.45 16.90
N GLN A 334 0.34 -7.81 18.16
CA GLN A 334 -0.21 -7.04 19.29
C GLN A 334 0.43 -5.66 19.42
N ARG A 335 1.73 -5.54 19.18
CA ARG A 335 2.41 -4.22 19.17
C ARG A 335 1.83 -3.33 18.07
N LEU A 336 1.63 -3.86 16.86
CA LEU A 336 0.99 -3.14 15.76
C LEU A 336 -0.45 -2.72 16.10
N CYS A 337 -1.25 -3.63 16.69
CA CYS A 337 -2.61 -3.31 17.15
C CYS A 337 -2.61 -2.18 18.18
N ALA A 338 -1.71 -2.23 19.16
CA ALA A 338 -1.60 -1.20 20.20
C ALA A 338 -1.23 0.17 19.63
N ARG A 339 -0.40 0.22 18.57
CA ARG A 339 -0.02 1.47 17.91
C ARG A 339 -1.14 2.09 17.06
N LEU A 340 -2.01 1.27 16.47
CA LEU A 340 -3.07 1.73 15.57
C LEU A 340 -4.40 2.01 16.29
N ARG A 341 -4.66 1.36 17.43
CA ARG A 341 -5.89 1.59 18.19
C ARG A 341 -6.15 3.08 18.50
N PRO A 342 -5.17 3.88 18.97
CA PRO A 342 -5.43 5.30 19.23
C PRO A 342 -5.81 6.09 17.97
N VAL A 343 -5.34 5.66 16.80
CA VAL A 343 -5.69 6.28 15.51
C VAL A 343 -7.13 5.96 15.12
N ASP A 344 -7.58 4.73 15.33
CA ASP A 344 -8.99 4.37 15.11
C ASP A 344 -9.93 5.15 16.02
N GLU A 345 -9.54 5.31 17.29
CA GLU A 345 -10.26 6.12 18.26
C GLU A 345 -10.39 7.58 17.79
N ILE A 346 -9.31 8.17 17.27
CA ILE A 346 -9.35 9.52 16.69
C ILE A 346 -10.30 9.57 15.49
N PHE A 347 -10.23 8.60 14.57
CA PHE A 347 -11.10 8.59 13.39
C PHE A 347 -12.58 8.51 13.75
N LEU A 348 -12.93 7.63 14.68
CA LEU A 348 -14.31 7.31 15.03
C LEU A 348 -14.90 8.25 16.10
N GLU A 349 -14.10 9.02 16.83
CA GLU A 349 -14.62 9.95 17.83
C GLU A 349 -15.50 11.03 17.18
N GLY A 350 -16.79 11.05 17.53
CA GLY A 350 -17.76 11.99 16.95
C GLY A 350 -18.06 11.75 15.46
N ALA A 351 -17.72 10.58 14.92
CA ALA A 351 -18.09 10.17 13.57
C ALA A 351 -19.58 9.75 13.51
N ASP A 352 -20.16 9.74 12.32
CA ASP A 352 -21.51 9.19 12.09
C ASP A 352 -21.58 7.68 12.36
N GLU A 353 -22.74 7.19 12.80
CA GLU A 353 -23.00 5.77 13.08
C GLU A 353 -22.69 4.85 11.88
N LEU A 354 -22.83 5.36 10.66
CA LEU A 354 -22.39 4.68 9.44
C LEU A 354 -20.94 4.19 9.56
N TYR A 355 -20.02 5.03 10.00
CA TYR A 355 -18.59 4.69 10.05
C TYR A 355 -18.27 3.71 11.18
N HIS A 356 -19.02 3.75 12.29
CA HIS A 356 -18.94 2.72 13.32
C HIS A 356 -19.39 1.35 12.80
N ARG A 357 -20.48 1.30 12.01
CA ARG A 357 -20.94 0.06 11.38
C ARG A 357 -19.95 -0.45 10.33
N LEU A 358 -19.46 0.43 9.46
CA LEU A 358 -18.48 0.06 8.43
C LEU A 358 -17.21 -0.49 9.08
N SER A 359 -16.70 0.13 10.15
CA SER A 359 -15.47 -0.30 10.82
C SER A 359 -15.61 -1.48 11.79
N GLN A 360 -16.81 -2.01 11.97
CA GLN A 360 -17.09 -3.09 12.92
C GLN A 360 -16.21 -4.31 12.64
N GLY A 361 -15.61 -4.87 13.70
CA GLY A 361 -14.70 -6.02 13.63
C GLY A 361 -13.29 -5.70 13.13
N ARG A 362 -12.98 -4.43 12.84
CA ARG A 362 -11.67 -3.98 12.35
C ARG A 362 -10.98 -2.99 13.29
N VAL A 363 -11.76 -2.26 14.08
CA VAL A 363 -11.26 -1.33 15.11
C VAL A 363 -10.31 -2.05 16.07
N GLY A 364 -9.14 -1.46 16.32
CA GLY A 364 -8.11 -1.98 17.21
C GLY A 364 -7.31 -3.14 16.64
N HIS A 365 -7.59 -3.60 15.41
CA HIS A 365 -6.84 -4.65 14.74
C HIS A 365 -5.82 -4.09 13.75
N SER A 366 -4.67 -4.74 13.67
CA SER A 366 -3.63 -4.44 12.68
C SER A 366 -4.10 -4.81 11.27
N ASN A 367 -3.99 -3.87 10.32
CA ASN A 367 -4.22 -4.14 8.90
C ASN A 367 -3.00 -4.75 8.20
N ASN A 368 -2.30 -5.70 8.85
CA ASN A 368 -1.13 -6.34 8.26
C ASN A 368 -1.43 -7.71 7.63
N HIS A 369 -0.53 -8.14 6.77
CA HIS A 369 -0.26 -9.55 6.47
C HIS A 369 1.08 -9.93 7.06
N PHE A 370 1.24 -11.14 7.59
CA PHE A 370 2.57 -11.70 7.81
C PHE A 370 3.07 -12.34 6.53
N LYS A 371 4.12 -11.77 5.95
CA LYS A 371 4.79 -12.31 4.78
C LYS A 371 5.70 -13.46 5.25
N VAL A 372 5.40 -14.68 4.79
CA VAL A 372 6.03 -15.93 5.25
C VAL A 372 6.72 -16.60 4.06
N SER A 373 8.02 -16.86 4.19
CA SER A 373 8.80 -17.53 3.15
C SER A 373 8.47 -19.02 3.07
N ILE A 374 8.12 -19.51 1.88
CA ILE A 374 7.75 -20.90 1.65
C ILE A 374 8.93 -21.68 1.05
N THR A 375 9.99 -21.80 1.83
CA THR A 375 11.19 -22.58 1.45
C THR A 375 11.11 -24.05 1.85
N GLY A 376 10.12 -24.43 2.68
CA GLY A 376 9.95 -25.78 3.16
C GLY A 376 8.71 -25.99 4.04
N ARG A 377 8.69 -27.11 4.78
CA ARG A 377 7.54 -27.52 5.61
C ARG A 377 7.21 -26.56 6.74
N VAL A 378 8.22 -25.86 7.26
CA VAL A 378 8.04 -24.89 8.36
C VAL A 378 7.17 -23.72 7.92
N GLY A 379 7.46 -23.11 6.76
CA GLY A 379 6.64 -22.02 6.20
C GLY A 379 5.17 -22.42 6.02
N LEU A 380 4.92 -23.61 5.45
CA LEU A 380 3.56 -24.14 5.30
C LEU A 380 2.85 -24.34 6.64
N ARG A 381 3.55 -24.85 7.66
CA ARG A 381 2.98 -25.00 9.00
C ARG A 381 2.65 -23.63 9.61
N VAL A 382 3.54 -22.65 9.49
CA VAL A 382 3.28 -21.28 9.96
C VAL A 382 2.04 -20.69 9.29
N LEU A 383 1.89 -20.84 7.96
CA LEU A 383 0.68 -20.40 7.26
C LEU A 383 -0.59 -21.00 7.89
N ARG A 384 -0.58 -22.31 8.15
CA ARG A 384 -1.71 -23.03 8.75
C ARG A 384 -2.01 -22.52 10.16
N GLU A 385 -1.01 -22.48 11.04
CA GLU A 385 -1.22 -22.10 12.45
C GLU A 385 -1.66 -20.63 12.60
N PHE A 386 -1.08 -19.73 11.81
CA PHE A 386 -1.45 -18.31 11.79
C PHE A 386 -2.90 -18.13 11.34
N ASN A 387 -3.29 -18.78 10.24
CA ASN A 387 -4.67 -18.70 9.76
C ASN A 387 -5.67 -19.45 10.66
N ALA A 388 -5.24 -20.46 11.41
CA ALA A 388 -6.04 -21.15 12.41
C ALA A 388 -6.22 -20.34 13.71
N GLY A 389 -5.47 -19.24 13.88
CA GLY A 389 -5.40 -18.50 15.13
C GLY A 389 -4.83 -19.33 16.28
N ASN A 390 -4.00 -20.33 15.96
CA ASN A 390 -3.33 -21.21 16.92
C ASN A 390 -2.09 -20.52 17.48
N ASN A 391 -2.32 -19.42 18.18
CA ASN A 391 -1.29 -18.69 18.90
C ASN A 391 -1.82 -18.32 20.30
N LYS A 392 -0.93 -17.78 21.14
CA LYS A 392 -1.25 -17.45 22.53
C LYS A 392 -2.38 -16.44 22.71
N TYR A 393 -2.73 -15.68 21.68
CA TYR A 393 -3.84 -14.72 21.71
C TYR A 393 -5.14 -15.28 21.11
N GLY A 394 -5.10 -16.47 20.52
CA GLY A 394 -6.25 -17.10 19.88
C GLY A 394 -6.74 -16.38 18.62
N VAL A 395 -6.07 -15.31 18.18
CA VAL A 395 -6.48 -14.46 17.07
C VAL A 395 -5.93 -14.96 15.76
N ARG A 396 -6.71 -14.89 14.70
CA ARG A 396 -6.23 -15.20 13.35
C ARG A 396 -5.21 -14.15 12.88
N LEU A 397 -4.08 -14.63 12.37
CA LEU A 397 -3.04 -13.80 11.76
C LEU A 397 -3.08 -14.00 10.24
N TYR A 398 -3.40 -12.94 9.50
CA TYR A 398 -3.48 -13.01 8.04
C TYR A 398 -2.07 -13.12 7.44
N THR A 399 -1.93 -13.87 6.35
CA THR A 399 -0.63 -14.22 5.77
C THR A 399 -0.50 -13.83 4.32
N ASN A 400 0.73 -13.49 3.92
CA ASN A 400 1.16 -13.44 2.53
C ASN A 400 2.24 -14.52 2.32
N ALA A 401 1.88 -15.65 1.70
CA ALA A 401 2.86 -16.68 1.36
C ALA A 401 3.77 -16.18 0.24
N THR A 402 5.08 -16.10 0.46
CA THR A 402 6.06 -15.53 -0.48
C THR A 402 7.17 -16.52 -0.78
N VAL A 403 8.04 -16.18 -1.75
CA VAL A 403 9.11 -17.09 -2.24
C VAL A 403 8.48 -18.38 -2.78
N THR A 404 7.32 -18.26 -3.45
CA THR A 404 6.70 -19.35 -4.20
C THR A 404 6.91 -19.10 -5.69
N HIS A 405 7.51 -20.06 -6.37
CA HIS A 405 7.98 -19.91 -7.75
C HIS A 405 7.34 -20.91 -8.71
N ASP A 406 7.01 -22.11 -8.22
CA ASP A 406 6.41 -23.17 -9.02
C ASP A 406 4.98 -23.52 -8.56
N LEU A 407 4.27 -24.27 -9.42
CA LEU A 407 2.89 -24.68 -9.19
C LEU A 407 2.71 -25.48 -7.89
N SER A 408 3.66 -26.34 -7.53
CA SER A 408 3.54 -27.20 -6.35
C SER A 408 3.67 -26.39 -5.06
N GLN A 409 4.58 -25.42 -5.02
CA GLN A 409 4.74 -24.50 -3.89
C GLN A 409 3.52 -23.61 -3.72
N ILE A 410 3.00 -23.05 -4.81
CA ILE A 410 1.81 -22.19 -4.78
C ILE A 410 0.60 -23.00 -4.30
N ALA A 411 0.36 -24.18 -4.89
CA ALA A 411 -0.76 -25.06 -4.51
C ALA A 411 -0.68 -25.50 -3.03
N ALA A 412 0.51 -25.91 -2.55
CA ALA A 412 0.70 -26.29 -1.16
C ALA A 412 0.47 -25.11 -0.19
N SER A 413 0.86 -23.90 -0.59
CA SER A 413 0.62 -22.68 0.19
C SER A 413 -0.87 -22.35 0.29
N VAL A 414 -1.59 -22.43 -0.83
CA VAL A 414 -3.05 -22.29 -0.86
C VAL A 414 -3.70 -23.31 0.07
N ASP A 415 -3.33 -24.59 -0.05
CA ASP A 415 -3.88 -25.65 0.79
C ASP A 415 -3.65 -25.39 2.28
N ALA A 416 -2.42 -25.04 2.68
CA ALA A 416 -2.07 -24.77 4.06
C ALA A 416 -2.83 -23.56 4.63
N THR A 417 -2.94 -22.47 3.85
CA THR A 417 -3.75 -21.30 4.23
C THR A 417 -5.21 -21.68 4.42
N MET A 418 -5.79 -22.43 3.47
CA MET A 418 -7.20 -22.84 3.52
C MET A 418 -7.51 -23.80 4.66
N GLU A 419 -6.61 -24.72 4.97
CA GLU A 419 -6.74 -25.61 6.14
C GLU A 419 -6.76 -24.81 7.45
N GLY A 420 -5.87 -23.81 7.59
CA GLY A 420 -5.86 -22.94 8.75
C GLY A 420 -7.16 -22.15 8.88
N ILE A 421 -7.64 -21.55 7.79
CA ILE A 421 -8.90 -20.82 7.73
C ILE A 421 -10.07 -21.68 8.20
N ARG A 422 -10.19 -22.91 7.67
CA ARG A 422 -11.26 -23.85 8.06
C ARG A 422 -11.18 -24.23 9.53
N ALA A 423 -9.97 -24.52 10.04
CA ALA A 423 -9.77 -24.83 11.45
C ALA A 423 -10.18 -23.65 12.36
N TYR A 424 -9.95 -22.40 11.93
CA TYR A 424 -10.44 -21.22 12.65
C TYR A 424 -11.97 -21.18 12.66
N GLN A 425 -12.62 -21.32 11.50
CA GLN A 425 -14.09 -21.32 11.38
C GLN A 425 -14.74 -22.42 12.23
N GLU A 426 -14.21 -23.64 12.17
CA GLU A 426 -14.71 -24.78 12.96
C GLU A 426 -14.59 -24.51 14.47
N ARG A 427 -13.53 -23.83 14.90
CA ARG A 427 -13.26 -23.52 16.31
C ARG A 427 -14.09 -22.36 16.84
N THR A 428 -14.26 -21.30 16.06
CA THR A 428 -14.90 -20.04 16.53
C THR A 428 -16.35 -19.89 16.09
N GLY A 429 -16.76 -20.57 15.02
CA GLY A 429 -18.05 -20.34 14.36
C GLY A 429 -18.15 -19.00 13.63
N GLU A 430 -17.05 -18.23 13.56
CA GLU A 430 -17.03 -16.92 12.91
C GLU A 430 -17.00 -17.07 11.38
N GLN A 431 -17.77 -16.23 10.69
CA GLN A 431 -17.62 -16.08 9.26
C GLN A 431 -16.29 -15.38 8.96
N ILE A 432 -15.52 -15.93 8.01
CA ILE A 432 -14.21 -15.37 7.71
C ILE A 432 -14.34 -14.13 6.83
N ALA A 433 -13.40 -13.20 7.01
CA ALA A 433 -13.31 -12.00 6.19
C ALA A 433 -13.23 -12.35 4.69
N GLU A 434 -12.69 -13.50 4.31
CA GLU A 434 -12.57 -13.90 2.92
C GLU A 434 -13.90 -14.21 2.22
N GLU A 435 -14.94 -14.52 2.98
CA GLU A 435 -16.30 -14.80 2.49
C GLU A 435 -17.15 -13.54 2.41
N THR A 436 -16.86 -12.54 3.25
CA THR A 436 -17.67 -11.31 3.39
C THR A 436 -16.99 -10.07 2.83
N THR A 437 -15.68 -10.13 2.62
CA THR A 437 -14.86 -9.02 2.14
C THR A 437 -13.88 -9.49 1.06
N GLU A 438 -13.37 -8.54 0.31
CA GLU A 438 -12.32 -8.81 -0.66
C GLU A 438 -10.91 -8.83 -0.06
N GLY A 439 -10.75 -8.55 1.23
CA GLY A 439 -9.48 -8.65 1.96
C GLY A 439 -9.24 -10.06 2.49
N GLY A 440 -8.01 -10.39 2.91
CA GLY A 440 -7.67 -11.69 3.49
C GLY A 440 -6.28 -12.20 3.14
N SER A 441 -5.95 -13.42 3.57
CA SER A 441 -4.65 -14.04 3.28
C SER A 441 -4.44 -14.27 1.78
N VAL A 442 -3.20 -14.11 1.32
CA VAL A 442 -2.80 -14.22 -0.10
C VAL A 442 -1.61 -15.14 -0.30
N VAL A 443 -1.45 -15.66 -1.52
CA VAL A 443 -0.26 -16.39 -1.95
C VAL A 443 0.38 -15.65 -3.12
N THR A 444 1.63 -15.22 -2.96
CA THR A 444 2.36 -14.43 -3.95
C THR A 444 3.12 -15.34 -4.93
N SER A 445 2.72 -15.32 -6.19
CA SER A 445 3.45 -15.95 -7.31
C SER A 445 4.61 -15.05 -7.75
N MET A 446 5.85 -15.47 -7.49
CA MET A 446 7.08 -14.72 -7.77
C MET A 446 7.54 -14.89 -9.24
N MET A 447 6.65 -14.56 -10.18
CA MET A 447 6.80 -14.79 -11.61
C MET A 447 8.09 -14.19 -12.18
N GLY A 448 8.40 -12.93 -11.85
CA GLY A 448 9.58 -12.25 -12.39
C GLY A 448 10.90 -12.95 -12.00
N ARG A 449 10.97 -13.49 -10.77
CA ARG A 449 12.16 -14.22 -10.30
C ARG A 449 12.28 -15.61 -10.92
N PHE A 450 11.14 -16.27 -11.12
CA PHE A 450 11.10 -17.55 -11.82
C PHE A 450 11.60 -17.39 -13.27
N LEU A 451 11.12 -16.36 -13.96
CA LEU A 451 11.54 -15.99 -15.30
C LEU A 451 13.03 -15.65 -15.37
N ASP A 452 13.57 -14.84 -14.45
CA ASP A 452 15.00 -14.55 -14.37
C ASP A 452 15.84 -15.85 -14.29
N ALA A 453 15.40 -16.81 -13.47
CA ALA A 453 16.10 -18.08 -13.26
C ALA A 453 16.04 -18.99 -14.49
N MET A 454 14.85 -19.17 -15.08
CA MET A 454 14.68 -19.97 -16.30
C MET A 454 15.50 -19.43 -17.47
N ARG A 455 15.54 -18.10 -17.59
CA ARG A 455 16.35 -17.44 -18.62
C ARG A 455 17.84 -17.70 -18.39
N GLN A 456 18.32 -17.51 -17.17
CA GLN A 456 19.72 -17.73 -16.83
C GLN A 456 20.15 -19.19 -17.07
N GLU A 457 19.33 -20.15 -16.67
CA GLU A 457 19.57 -21.58 -16.91
C GLU A 457 19.67 -21.87 -18.42
N ARG A 458 18.77 -21.30 -19.22
CA ARG A 458 18.82 -21.45 -20.68
C ARG A 458 20.09 -20.84 -21.27
N ILE A 459 20.47 -19.64 -20.86
CA ILE A 459 21.73 -19.00 -21.30
C ILE A 459 22.93 -19.89 -20.95
N GLU A 460 22.97 -20.48 -19.75
CA GLU A 460 24.05 -21.38 -19.36
C GLU A 460 24.12 -22.64 -20.24
N ILE A 461 22.98 -23.22 -20.62
CA ILE A 461 22.92 -24.33 -21.58
C ILE A 461 23.50 -23.90 -22.94
N LEU A 462 23.12 -22.72 -23.45
CA LEU A 462 23.64 -22.20 -24.72
C LEU A 462 25.16 -21.99 -24.65
N LEU A 463 25.65 -21.31 -23.61
CA LEU A 463 27.09 -21.08 -23.42
C LEU A 463 27.87 -22.38 -23.32
N ASN A 464 27.33 -23.40 -22.65
CA ASN A 464 27.97 -24.70 -22.51
C ASN A 464 28.03 -25.51 -23.81
N ALA A 465 27.17 -25.20 -24.79
CA ALA A 465 27.18 -25.81 -26.11
C ALA A 465 28.18 -25.16 -27.07
N LEU A 466 28.56 -23.89 -26.85
CA LEU A 466 29.55 -23.18 -27.65
C LEU A 466 30.98 -23.73 -27.43
N ASP A 467 31.85 -23.59 -28.44
CA ASP A 467 33.28 -23.83 -28.24
C ASP A 467 33.90 -22.81 -27.26
N GLU A 468 35.08 -23.16 -26.73
CA GLU A 468 35.77 -22.36 -25.70
C GLU A 468 36.04 -20.92 -26.18
N SER A 469 36.46 -20.74 -27.43
CA SER A 469 36.78 -19.42 -27.97
C SER A 469 35.56 -18.50 -28.02
N LEU A 470 34.44 -19.00 -28.53
CA LEU A 470 33.21 -18.21 -28.67
C LEU A 470 32.53 -18.01 -27.31
N ARG A 471 32.61 -19.01 -26.42
CA ARG A 471 32.11 -18.91 -25.04
C ARG A 471 32.85 -17.85 -24.25
N ASP A 472 34.18 -17.82 -24.31
CA ASP A 472 35.01 -16.86 -23.57
C ASP A 472 34.85 -15.43 -24.10
N GLU A 473 34.50 -15.28 -25.39
CA GLU A 473 34.13 -14.00 -25.99
C GLU A 473 32.78 -13.48 -25.46
N ILE A 474 31.78 -14.36 -25.34
CA ILE A 474 30.39 -13.98 -25.03
C ILE A 474 30.14 -13.85 -23.53
N LYS A 475 30.62 -14.81 -22.74
CA LYS A 475 30.30 -14.92 -21.31
C LYS A 475 30.58 -13.63 -20.52
N PRO A 476 31.66 -12.86 -20.75
CA PRO A 476 31.91 -11.59 -20.05
C PRO A 476 30.89 -10.49 -20.36
N GLN A 477 30.14 -10.61 -21.46
CA GLN A 477 29.13 -9.64 -21.90
C GLN A 477 27.74 -9.96 -21.34
N ILE A 478 27.53 -11.18 -20.85
CA ILE A 478 26.26 -11.61 -20.25
C ILE A 478 26.11 -11.00 -18.85
N SER A 479 24.93 -10.44 -18.61
CA SER A 479 24.51 -9.89 -17.31
C SER A 479 23.23 -10.58 -16.83
N LYS A 480 22.82 -10.31 -15.58
CA LYS A 480 21.57 -10.84 -15.02
C LYS A 480 20.30 -10.36 -15.75
N SER A 481 20.40 -9.30 -16.55
CA SER A 481 19.30 -8.73 -17.32
C SER A 481 19.36 -9.09 -18.80
N THR A 482 20.35 -9.87 -19.24
CA THR A 482 20.47 -10.27 -20.64
C THR A 482 19.29 -11.13 -21.05
N LEU A 483 18.59 -10.73 -22.11
CA LEU A 483 17.48 -11.46 -22.73
C LEU A 483 18.02 -12.53 -23.70
N LEU A 484 17.23 -13.56 -24.01
CA LEU A 484 17.62 -14.51 -25.07
C LEU A 484 17.67 -13.84 -26.44
N THR A 485 16.87 -12.78 -26.65
CA THR A 485 16.86 -11.95 -27.85
C THR A 485 17.95 -10.87 -27.87
N ASP A 486 18.79 -10.78 -26.83
CA ASP A 486 19.88 -9.81 -26.77
C ASP A 486 20.85 -10.02 -27.96
N PRO A 487 21.33 -8.97 -28.65
CA PRO A 487 22.24 -9.11 -29.79
C PRO A 487 23.50 -9.94 -29.52
N ILE A 488 23.94 -10.02 -28.26
CA ILE A 488 25.06 -10.85 -27.83
C ILE A 488 24.78 -12.34 -28.11
N LEU A 489 23.54 -12.79 -27.91
CA LEU A 489 23.10 -14.17 -28.13
C LEU A 489 22.41 -14.34 -29.50
N ASN A 490 21.61 -13.34 -29.90
CA ASN A 490 20.86 -13.30 -31.16
C ASN A 490 21.72 -12.76 -32.31
N ASN A 491 22.83 -13.44 -32.60
CA ASN A 491 23.61 -13.18 -33.81
C ASN A 491 23.90 -14.47 -34.58
N GLU A 492 24.06 -14.35 -35.91
CA GLU A 492 24.20 -15.49 -36.80
C GLU A 492 25.39 -16.39 -36.45
N ARG A 493 26.49 -15.83 -35.95
CA ARG A 493 27.68 -16.60 -35.58
C ARG A 493 27.38 -17.54 -34.41
N VAL A 494 26.72 -17.04 -33.37
CA VAL A 494 26.29 -17.83 -32.21
C VAL A 494 25.26 -18.88 -32.60
N ILE A 495 24.22 -18.47 -33.34
CA ILE A 495 23.14 -19.37 -33.76
C ILE A 495 23.67 -20.51 -34.64
N ASN A 496 24.57 -20.22 -35.58
CA ASN A 496 25.17 -21.25 -36.42
C ASN A 496 26.09 -22.18 -35.63
N ALA A 497 26.91 -21.65 -34.71
CA ALA A 497 27.76 -22.48 -33.84
C ALA A 497 26.95 -23.43 -32.96
N LEU A 498 25.82 -22.97 -32.41
CA LEU A 498 24.87 -23.82 -31.67
C LEU A 498 24.25 -24.90 -32.56
N ARG A 499 23.82 -24.52 -33.77
CA ARG A 499 23.24 -25.45 -34.74
C ARG A 499 24.22 -26.53 -35.17
N GLU A 500 25.48 -26.19 -35.39
CA GLU A 500 26.56 -27.15 -35.68
C GLU A 500 26.77 -28.17 -34.55
N ARG A 501 26.39 -27.81 -33.33
CA ARG A 501 26.42 -28.68 -32.13
C ARG A 501 25.10 -29.40 -31.88
N GLY A 502 24.13 -29.28 -32.79
CA GLY A 502 22.80 -29.90 -32.66
C GLY A 502 21.89 -29.19 -31.66
N VAL A 503 22.22 -27.97 -31.25
CA VAL A 503 21.38 -27.15 -30.37
C VAL A 503 20.56 -26.20 -31.24
N GLU A 504 19.26 -26.46 -31.31
CA GLU A 504 18.33 -25.49 -31.88
C GLU A 504 18.14 -24.34 -30.89
N PHE A 505 18.36 -23.12 -31.39
CA PHE A 505 18.17 -21.88 -30.63
C PHE A 505 17.34 -20.92 -31.47
N GLN A 506 16.13 -20.61 -30.99
CA GLN A 506 15.20 -19.67 -31.62
C GLN A 506 14.90 -18.53 -30.63
N PRO A 507 15.71 -17.45 -30.63
CA PRO A 507 15.72 -16.44 -29.56
C PRO A 507 14.35 -15.87 -29.21
N GLU A 508 13.58 -15.44 -30.21
CA GLU A 508 12.29 -14.80 -30.01
C GLU A 508 11.24 -15.78 -29.47
N ILE A 509 11.22 -17.01 -29.99
CA ILE A 509 10.28 -18.05 -29.58
C ILE A 509 10.61 -18.54 -28.16
N GLU A 510 11.88 -18.68 -27.84
CA GLU A 510 12.31 -19.13 -26.52
C GLU A 510 12.12 -18.06 -25.44
N GLU A 511 12.41 -16.78 -25.74
CA GLU A 511 12.13 -15.68 -24.80
C GLU A 511 10.63 -15.58 -24.51
N GLN A 512 9.80 -15.69 -25.56
CA GLN A 512 8.35 -15.74 -25.43
C GLN A 512 7.89 -16.93 -24.59
N ALA A 513 8.46 -18.12 -24.80
CA ALA A 513 8.13 -19.32 -24.03
C ALA A 513 8.50 -19.16 -22.55
N VAL A 514 9.68 -18.59 -22.23
CA VAL A 514 10.09 -18.31 -20.85
C VAL A 514 9.12 -17.34 -20.18
N ARG A 515 8.68 -16.30 -20.90
CA ARG A 515 7.67 -15.34 -20.42
C ARG A 515 6.33 -16.00 -20.13
N ASP A 516 5.80 -16.75 -21.09
CA ASP A 516 4.47 -17.35 -21.02
C ASP A 516 4.39 -18.47 -19.99
N PHE A 517 5.51 -19.17 -19.75
CA PHE A 517 5.54 -20.26 -18.78
C PHE A 517 5.31 -19.77 -17.34
N ALA A 518 5.88 -18.62 -16.95
CA ALA A 518 5.64 -18.02 -15.65
C ALA A 518 4.16 -17.63 -15.46
N THR A 519 3.56 -17.04 -16.51
CA THR A 519 2.13 -16.69 -16.54
C THR A 519 1.26 -17.94 -16.43
N LEU A 520 1.59 -18.99 -17.18
CA LEU A 520 0.87 -20.26 -17.17
C LEU A 520 0.88 -20.92 -15.79
N ILE A 521 2.01 -20.93 -15.07
CA ILE A 521 2.09 -21.46 -13.69
C ILE A 521 1.09 -20.75 -12.77
N THR A 522 1.03 -19.41 -12.85
CA THR A 522 0.07 -18.61 -12.08
C THR A 522 -1.37 -18.95 -12.45
N LYS A 523 -1.71 -19.01 -13.75
CA LYS A 523 -3.05 -19.39 -14.23
C LYS A 523 -3.45 -20.79 -13.75
N MET A 524 -2.55 -21.77 -13.86
CA MET A 524 -2.79 -23.14 -13.38
C MET A 524 -3.03 -23.18 -11.88
N SER A 525 -2.30 -22.39 -11.11
CA SER A 525 -2.47 -22.29 -9.65
C SER A 525 -3.83 -21.73 -9.26
N ILE A 526 -4.31 -20.70 -9.97
CA ILE A 526 -5.65 -20.14 -9.78
C ILE A 526 -6.71 -21.19 -10.13
N ILE A 527 -6.60 -21.85 -11.28
CA ILE A 527 -7.54 -22.90 -11.69
C ILE A 527 -7.61 -24.01 -10.64
N TYR A 528 -6.46 -24.45 -10.13
CA TYR A 528 -6.39 -25.42 -9.03
C TYR A 528 -7.17 -24.93 -7.80
N ALA A 529 -6.83 -23.74 -7.31
CA ALA A 529 -7.39 -23.18 -6.09
C ALA A 529 -8.91 -22.94 -6.22
N VAL A 530 -9.36 -22.37 -7.34
CA VAL A 530 -10.77 -22.12 -7.64
C VAL A 530 -11.56 -23.42 -7.75
N LYS A 531 -11.03 -24.44 -8.45
CA LYS A 531 -11.71 -25.74 -8.57
C LYS A 531 -11.88 -26.43 -7.22
N LYS A 532 -10.91 -26.27 -6.32
CA LYS A 532 -10.90 -26.96 -5.01
C LYS A 532 -11.65 -26.20 -3.90
N TYR A 533 -11.57 -24.87 -3.90
CA TYR A 533 -12.06 -24.01 -2.81
C TYR A 533 -13.14 -23.01 -3.23
N GLY A 534 -13.51 -22.99 -4.51
CA GLY A 534 -14.47 -22.03 -5.07
C GLY A 534 -13.83 -20.68 -5.40
N TRP A 535 -14.54 -19.88 -6.19
CA TRP A 535 -14.02 -18.61 -6.73
C TRP A 535 -13.71 -17.56 -5.66
N GLN A 536 -14.56 -17.42 -4.65
CA GLN A 536 -14.44 -16.36 -3.64
C GLN A 536 -13.19 -16.50 -2.78
N VAL A 537 -12.81 -17.73 -2.42
CA VAL A 537 -11.70 -17.99 -1.50
C VAL A 537 -10.46 -18.55 -2.23
N GLY A 538 -10.65 -19.31 -3.31
CA GLY A 538 -9.56 -19.88 -4.10
C GLY A 538 -8.81 -18.88 -4.97
N ASN A 539 -9.45 -17.80 -5.45
CA ASN A 539 -8.77 -16.79 -6.27
C ASN A 539 -8.13 -15.71 -5.40
N ARG A 540 -7.12 -16.10 -4.61
CA ARG A 540 -6.35 -15.19 -3.73
C ARG A 540 -4.85 -15.25 -4.01
N ILE A 541 -4.54 -15.38 -5.30
CA ILE A 541 -3.18 -15.33 -5.81
C ILE A 541 -2.83 -13.87 -6.12
N LEU A 542 -1.65 -13.48 -5.66
CA LEU A 542 -1.05 -12.17 -5.91
C LEU A 542 0.08 -12.36 -6.93
N SER A 543 -0.02 -11.74 -8.10
CA SER A 543 1.04 -11.79 -9.11
C SER A 543 2.13 -10.75 -8.81
N ALA A 544 3.39 -11.19 -8.78
CA ALA A 544 4.54 -10.31 -8.57
C ALA A 544 5.50 -10.35 -9.76
N SER A 545 5.34 -9.38 -10.67
CA SER A 545 6.24 -9.19 -11.83
C SER A 545 6.68 -7.73 -12.00
N LYS A 546 7.56 -7.28 -11.11
CA LYS A 546 8.06 -5.89 -11.09
C LYS A 546 8.76 -5.45 -12.39
N ARG A 547 9.47 -6.34 -13.09
CA ARG A 547 10.27 -5.97 -14.29
C ARG A 547 9.55 -6.19 -15.61
N ASN A 548 8.43 -6.91 -15.60
CA ASN A 548 7.67 -7.26 -16.79
C ASN A 548 6.19 -6.96 -16.51
N PHE A 549 5.86 -5.68 -16.41
CA PHE A 549 4.51 -5.22 -16.11
C PHE A 549 3.45 -5.84 -17.04
N GLU A 550 3.79 -6.08 -18.30
CA GLU A 550 2.93 -6.76 -19.27
C GLU A 550 2.42 -8.13 -18.78
N GLN A 551 3.21 -8.86 -17.98
CA GLN A 551 2.74 -10.14 -17.42
C GLN A 551 1.63 -9.96 -16.38
N ASN A 552 1.63 -8.83 -15.66
CA ASN A 552 0.53 -8.50 -14.76
C ASN A 552 -0.72 -8.11 -15.57
N THR A 553 -0.57 -7.41 -16.71
CA THR A 553 -1.70 -7.10 -17.59
C THR A 553 -2.26 -8.34 -18.28
N ASP A 554 -1.42 -9.32 -18.64
CA ASP A 554 -1.84 -10.61 -19.22
C ASP A 554 -2.68 -11.47 -18.24
N LEU A 555 -2.58 -11.17 -16.95
CA LEU A 555 -3.33 -11.81 -15.87
C LEU A 555 -4.49 -10.96 -15.36
N GLU A 556 -4.65 -9.73 -15.84
CA GLU A 556 -5.74 -8.85 -15.45
C GLU A 556 -7.08 -9.56 -15.73
N ASN A 557 -8.02 -9.44 -14.80
CA ASN A 557 -9.29 -10.16 -14.80
C ASN A 557 -9.21 -11.67 -14.52
N GLU A 558 -8.02 -12.27 -14.46
CA GLU A 558 -7.82 -13.66 -14.07
C GLU A 558 -7.37 -13.78 -12.60
N VAL A 559 -6.49 -12.87 -12.14
CA VAL A 559 -6.07 -12.76 -10.73
C VAL A 559 -6.89 -11.72 -9.98
N ARG A 560 -7.17 -12.01 -8.70
CA ARG A 560 -7.76 -11.03 -7.79
C ARG A 560 -6.76 -9.96 -7.34
N TYR A 561 -5.48 -10.30 -7.19
CA TYR A 561 -4.47 -9.36 -6.71
C TYR A 561 -3.28 -9.32 -7.66
N SER A 562 -2.76 -8.12 -7.88
CA SER A 562 -1.55 -7.86 -8.62
C SER A 562 -0.70 -6.87 -7.82
N THR A 563 0.59 -7.16 -7.70
CA THR A 563 1.56 -6.16 -7.20
C THR A 563 2.25 -5.50 -8.37
N ASP A 564 2.14 -4.17 -8.39
CA ASP A 564 2.94 -3.35 -9.29
C ASP A 564 2.89 -1.86 -8.91
N PHE A 565 4.07 -1.31 -8.57
CA PHE A 565 4.37 0.12 -8.57
C PHE A 565 5.85 0.36 -8.95
N GLY A 566 6.44 -0.52 -9.77
CA GLY A 566 7.86 -0.50 -10.09
C GLY A 566 8.13 -0.47 -11.59
N ASP A 567 8.84 0.56 -12.07
CA ASP A 567 9.00 0.92 -13.49
C ASP A 567 7.68 1.33 -14.15
N ILE A 568 7.14 2.47 -13.73
CA ILE A 568 5.81 2.91 -14.16
C ILE A 568 5.87 3.69 -15.47
N GLN A 569 5.11 3.20 -16.45
CA GLN A 569 4.61 3.95 -17.60
C GLN A 569 3.63 5.03 -17.11
N ALA A 570 4.14 6.23 -16.84
CA ALA A 570 3.35 7.44 -16.60
C ALA A 570 3.29 8.34 -17.84
#